data_AF-A0A7C5ZQ85-F1
#
_entry.id   AF-A0A7C5ZQ85-F1
#
_cell.length_a   1.000
_cell.length_b   1.000
_cell.length_c   1.000
_cell.angle_alpha   90.00
_cell.angle_beta   90.00
_cell.angle_gamma   90.00
#
_symmetry.space_group_name_H-M   'P 1'
#
loop_
_entity.id
_entity.type
_entity.pdbx_description
1 polymer ?
#
loop_
_entity_poly.entity_id
_entity_poly.type
_entity_poly.pdbx_seq_one_letter_code
_entity_poly.pdbx_strand_id
1 'polypeptide(L)'
;MAFSFKDFPAERLYKISKKIVDLAFFMGGYRVKYYEAERCNYVFPSGKSCFNEHTLSPSIHCPVCGGSGVIYREPVEIRAIAIDTQDRPQKRIEGIQFIDNLRLVVPAEVPVKLIKLESSGKMFYIRDRFDIYSSKDDVWHTVFVSSEPRDVWLAGILYKSFTVNSSRLSVREATGNIEINIDGLEEEIKSIVSNSQISRNSQTSQNTENENLEEIIKNILGK
;
A
#
# COMPACT_ATOMS: atom_id res chain seq x y z
N MET A 1 -60.11 -1.68 -0.08
CA MET A 1 -59.19 -1.81 -1.24
C MET A 1 -57.90 -2.43 -0.73
N ALA A 2 -57.53 -3.60 -1.22
CA ALA A 2 -56.28 -4.27 -0.83
C ALA A 2 -55.12 -3.65 -1.61
N PHE A 3 -54.15 -3.08 -0.90
CA PHE A 3 -52.94 -2.53 -1.49
C PHE A 3 -52.09 -3.67 -2.06
N SER A 4 -51.88 -3.65 -3.37
CA SER A 4 -50.95 -4.56 -4.06
C SER A 4 -49.51 -4.11 -3.76
N PHE A 5 -48.75 -4.95 -3.07
CA PHE A 5 -47.33 -4.73 -2.73
C PHE A 5 -46.38 -4.73 -3.95
N LYS A 6 -46.89 -4.86 -5.18
CA LYS A 6 -46.05 -5.07 -6.37
C LYS A 6 -45.38 -3.83 -6.95
N ASP A 7 -45.73 -2.63 -6.48
CA ASP A 7 -45.14 -1.37 -6.97
C ASP A 7 -44.77 -0.45 -5.80
N PHE A 8 -43.80 -0.84 -4.98
CA PHE A 8 -43.31 0.04 -3.92
C PHE A 8 -42.57 1.25 -4.53
N PRO A 9 -42.95 2.49 -4.19
CA PRO A 9 -42.18 3.69 -4.58
C PRO A 9 -40.70 3.57 -4.19
N ALA A 10 -40.42 2.86 -3.10
CA ALA A 10 -39.07 2.59 -2.61
C ALA A 10 -38.21 1.79 -3.59
N GLU A 11 -38.76 0.78 -4.29
CA GLU A 11 -37.98 -0.02 -5.24
C GLU A 11 -37.63 0.81 -6.49
N ARG A 12 -38.55 1.65 -6.95
CA ARG A 12 -38.32 2.57 -8.07
C ARG A 12 -37.30 3.65 -7.70
N LEU A 13 -37.41 4.23 -6.50
CA LEU A 13 -36.44 5.20 -5.98
C LEU A 13 -35.06 4.56 -5.83
N TYR A 14 -34.97 3.35 -5.29
CA TYR A 14 -33.71 2.61 -5.19
C TYR A 14 -33.08 2.40 -6.58
N LYS A 15 -33.85 1.96 -7.57
CA LYS A 15 -33.35 1.77 -8.96
C LYS A 15 -32.84 3.08 -9.57
N ILE A 16 -33.50 4.21 -9.30
CA ILE A 16 -33.07 5.53 -9.77
C ILE A 16 -31.78 5.97 -9.06
N SER A 17 -31.74 5.90 -7.73
CA SER A 17 -30.54 6.21 -6.94
C SER A 17 -29.36 5.36 -7.37
N LYS A 18 -29.58 4.05 -7.58
CA LYS A 18 -28.58 3.13 -8.12
C LYS A 18 -28.00 3.62 -9.44
N LYS A 19 -28.87 3.92 -10.40
CA LYS A 19 -28.41 4.45 -11.69
C LYS A 19 -27.63 5.76 -11.56
N ILE A 20 -28.05 6.68 -10.69
CA ILE A 20 -27.35 7.96 -10.49
C ILE A 20 -25.95 7.72 -9.91
N VAL A 21 -25.83 6.88 -8.88
CA VAL A 21 -24.54 6.58 -8.26
C VAL A 21 -23.64 5.80 -9.22
N ASP A 22 -24.17 4.80 -9.92
CA ASP A 22 -23.42 4.04 -10.93
C ASP A 22 -22.88 4.98 -12.02
N LEU A 23 -23.68 5.96 -12.45
CA LEU A 23 -23.25 6.98 -13.43
C LEU A 23 -22.19 7.92 -12.85
N ALA A 24 -22.34 8.34 -11.59
CA ALA A 24 -21.35 9.18 -10.90
C ALA A 24 -20.02 8.43 -10.72
N PHE A 25 -20.07 7.15 -10.34
CA PHE A 25 -18.91 6.25 -10.35
C PHE A 25 -18.36 6.03 -11.76
N PHE A 26 -19.22 6.03 -12.79
CA PHE A 26 -18.75 5.90 -14.16
C PHE A 26 -17.99 7.13 -14.62
N MET A 27 -18.46 8.32 -14.23
CA MET A 27 -17.90 9.61 -14.63
C MET A 27 -16.67 10.03 -13.81
N GLY A 28 -16.59 9.63 -12.54
CA GLY A 28 -15.51 10.02 -11.62
C GLY A 28 -14.70 8.87 -11.02
N GLY A 29 -15.06 7.62 -11.31
CA GLY A 29 -14.34 6.44 -10.83
C GLY A 29 -13.22 6.01 -11.76
N TYR A 30 -12.13 5.55 -11.17
CA TYR A 30 -11.00 4.98 -11.88
C TYR A 30 -11.26 3.51 -12.22
N ARG A 31 -10.69 3.08 -13.36
CA ARG A 31 -10.52 1.66 -13.65
C ARG A 31 -9.43 1.12 -12.73
N VAL A 32 -9.72 0.03 -12.00
CA VAL A 32 -8.80 -0.53 -11.02
C VAL A 32 -8.74 -2.04 -11.17
N LYS A 33 -7.54 -2.60 -11.16
CA LYS A 33 -7.35 -4.04 -10.97
C LYS A 33 -7.12 -4.33 -9.50
N TYR A 34 -8.05 -5.08 -8.92
CA TYR A 34 -7.95 -5.59 -7.56
C TYR A 34 -7.25 -6.95 -7.57
N TYR A 35 -6.22 -7.09 -6.75
CA TYR A 35 -5.52 -8.33 -6.54
C TYR A 35 -5.70 -8.76 -5.09
N GLU A 36 -6.50 -9.81 -4.90
CA GLU A 36 -6.62 -10.46 -3.61
C GLU A 36 -5.30 -11.12 -3.26
N ALA A 37 -4.75 -10.77 -2.10
CA ALA A 37 -3.51 -11.31 -1.62
C ALA A 37 -3.72 -12.61 -0.86
N GLU A 38 -2.91 -13.62 -1.10
CA GLU A 38 -3.00 -14.91 -0.44
C GLU A 38 -1.66 -15.32 0.14
N ARG A 39 -1.71 -16.19 1.15
CA ARG A 39 -0.52 -16.84 1.65
C ARG A 39 0.06 -17.75 0.58
N CYS A 40 1.38 -17.71 0.43
CA CYS A 40 2.11 -18.63 -0.42
C CYS A 40 2.06 -20.05 0.18
N ASN A 41 1.32 -20.94 -0.47
CA ASN A 41 1.19 -22.34 -0.08
C ASN A 41 2.22 -23.27 -0.76
N TYR A 42 3.32 -22.70 -1.26
CA TYR A 42 4.37 -23.49 -1.91
C TYR A 42 5.04 -24.44 -0.91
N VAL A 43 5.26 -25.68 -1.33
CA VAL A 43 5.99 -26.70 -0.56
C VAL A 43 7.25 -27.06 -1.34
N PHE A 44 8.40 -26.97 -0.67
CA PHE A 44 9.68 -27.32 -1.27
C PHE A 44 9.75 -28.83 -1.56
N PRO A 45 10.62 -29.28 -2.49
CA PRO A 45 10.82 -30.71 -2.75
C PRO A 45 11.21 -31.53 -1.52
N SER A 46 11.77 -30.89 -0.49
CA SER A 46 12.07 -31.50 0.82
C SER A 46 10.84 -31.72 1.71
N GLY A 47 9.63 -31.34 1.27
CA GLY A 47 8.39 -31.42 2.05
C GLY A 47 8.16 -30.24 3.01
N LYS A 48 9.12 -29.30 3.13
CA LYS A 48 8.97 -28.12 3.98
C LYS A 48 8.06 -27.08 3.32
N SER A 49 7.08 -26.54 4.05
CA SER A 49 6.27 -25.41 3.58
C SER A 49 7.11 -24.13 3.46
N CYS A 50 6.80 -23.30 2.47
CA CYS A 50 7.34 -21.94 2.33
C CYS A 50 7.02 -21.10 3.57
N PHE A 51 5.77 -21.14 4.03
CA PHE A 51 5.32 -20.35 5.16
C PHE A 51 5.32 -21.21 6.43
N ASN A 52 6.00 -20.73 7.48
CA ASN A 52 6.03 -21.40 8.76
C ASN A 52 4.91 -20.86 9.66
N GLU A 53 3.91 -21.68 9.96
CA GLU A 53 2.75 -21.31 10.77
C GLU A 53 3.09 -21.02 12.24
N HIS A 54 4.25 -21.49 12.73
CA HIS A 54 4.70 -21.20 14.08
C HIS A 54 5.27 -19.80 14.19
N THR A 55 6.18 -19.43 13.27
CA THR A 55 6.88 -18.15 13.26
C THR A 55 6.17 -17.06 12.45
N LEU A 56 5.08 -17.41 11.74
CA LEU A 56 4.36 -16.55 10.81
C LEU A 56 5.27 -15.90 9.75
N SER A 57 6.34 -16.61 9.37
CA SER A 57 7.35 -16.09 8.47
C SER A 57 7.56 -16.99 7.25
N PRO A 58 7.74 -16.40 6.06
CA PRO A 58 8.07 -17.14 4.85
C PRO A 58 9.57 -17.44 4.73
N SER A 59 9.88 -18.47 3.95
CA SER A 59 11.24 -18.74 3.50
C SER A 59 11.69 -17.70 2.48
N ILE A 60 12.80 -17.02 2.77
CA ILE A 60 13.43 -16.02 1.89
C ILE A 60 13.82 -16.58 0.51
N HIS A 61 14.00 -17.90 0.39
CA HIS A 61 14.39 -18.58 -0.85
C HIS A 61 13.20 -19.20 -1.59
N CYS A 62 11.96 -18.86 -1.25
CA CYS A 62 10.81 -19.39 -1.96
C CYS A 62 10.79 -18.88 -3.41
N PRO A 63 10.81 -19.77 -4.42
CA PRO A 63 10.83 -19.37 -5.83
C PRO A 63 9.49 -18.78 -6.31
N VAL A 64 8.40 -19.05 -5.59
CA VAL A 64 7.05 -18.60 -5.97
C VAL A 64 6.77 -17.18 -5.48
N CYS A 65 7.01 -16.91 -4.19
CA CYS A 65 6.72 -15.62 -3.59
C CYS A 65 7.96 -14.72 -3.40
N GLY A 66 9.16 -15.20 -3.76
CA GLY A 66 10.42 -14.47 -3.61
C GLY A 66 10.71 -14.05 -2.17
N GLY A 67 10.32 -14.88 -1.19
CA GLY A 67 10.47 -14.56 0.23
C GLY A 67 9.41 -13.65 0.83
N SER A 68 8.40 -13.23 0.05
CA SER A 68 7.35 -12.37 0.59
C SER A 68 6.26 -13.11 1.37
N GLY A 69 6.14 -14.43 1.20
CA GLY A 69 5.05 -15.19 1.80
C GLY A 69 3.66 -14.86 1.25
N VAL A 70 3.56 -13.91 0.32
CA VAL A 70 2.32 -13.43 -0.27
C VAL A 70 2.37 -13.66 -1.78
N ILE A 71 1.31 -14.24 -2.31
CA ILE A 71 1.03 -14.31 -3.73
C ILE A 71 -0.26 -13.53 -4.01
N TYR A 72 -0.51 -13.18 -5.25
CA TYR A 72 -1.72 -12.47 -5.63
C TYR A 72 -2.52 -13.33 -6.59
N ARG A 73 -3.83 -13.43 -6.34
CA ARG A 73 -4.76 -14.07 -7.27
C ARG A 73 -4.84 -13.30 -8.57
N GLU A 74 -5.46 -13.95 -9.56
CA GLU A 74 -5.82 -13.29 -10.82
C GLU A 74 -6.64 -12.03 -10.53
N PRO A 75 -6.30 -10.88 -11.16
CA PRO A 75 -6.96 -9.63 -10.84
C PRO A 75 -8.41 -9.61 -11.28
N VAL A 76 -9.24 -8.98 -10.46
CA VAL A 76 -10.61 -8.61 -10.83
C VAL A 76 -10.62 -7.13 -11.21
N GLU A 77 -11.14 -6.82 -12.40
CA GLU A 77 -11.35 -5.43 -12.78
C GLU A 77 -12.59 -4.87 -12.07
N ILE A 78 -12.40 -3.75 -11.38
CA ILE A 78 -13.43 -3.04 -10.65
C ILE A 78 -13.38 -1.55 -11.00
N ARG A 79 -14.45 -0.83 -10.63
CA ARG A 79 -14.43 0.65 -10.58
C ARG A 79 -14.31 1.10 -9.15
N ALA A 80 -13.43 2.05 -8.90
CA ALA A 80 -13.23 2.61 -7.56
C ALA A 80 -13.07 4.13 -7.61
N ILE A 81 -13.48 4.80 -6.55
CA ILE A 81 -13.17 6.22 -6.36
C ILE A 81 -11.91 6.29 -5.49
N ALA A 82 -10.88 6.95 -6.01
CA ALA A 82 -9.67 7.28 -5.26
C ALA A 82 -9.73 8.75 -4.84
N ILE A 83 -9.72 8.99 -3.53
CA ILE A 83 -9.77 10.32 -2.93
C ILE A 83 -8.41 10.57 -2.30
N ASP A 84 -7.73 11.63 -2.72
CA ASP A 84 -6.52 12.07 -2.01
C ASP A 84 -6.90 12.53 -0.61
N THR A 85 -6.23 11.97 0.39
CA THR A 85 -6.48 12.32 1.79
C THR A 85 -5.67 13.54 2.24
N GLN A 86 -4.72 13.99 1.41
CA GLN A 86 -3.89 15.13 1.70
C GLN A 86 -4.20 16.28 0.74
N ASP A 87 -4.47 17.46 1.29
CA ASP A 87 -4.67 18.70 0.52
C ASP A 87 -3.38 19.20 -0.18
N ARG A 88 -2.27 18.46 -0.13
CA ARG A 88 -0.97 18.89 -0.65
C ARG A 88 -0.20 17.74 -1.28
N PRO A 89 0.29 17.88 -2.54
CA PRO A 89 1.18 16.91 -3.14
C PRO A 89 2.51 16.87 -2.37
N GLN A 90 2.90 15.68 -1.90
CA GLN A 90 4.22 15.48 -1.30
C GLN A 90 5.27 15.44 -2.41
N LYS A 91 6.33 16.25 -2.27
CA LYS A 91 7.52 16.21 -3.13
C LYS A 91 8.58 15.37 -2.45
N ARG A 92 9.09 14.33 -3.13
CA ARG A 92 10.37 13.72 -2.75
C ARG A 92 11.54 14.61 -3.19
N ILE A 93 12.71 14.37 -2.61
CA ILE A 93 13.99 15.02 -2.97
C ILE A 93 14.30 14.83 -4.46
N GLU A 94 13.76 13.78 -5.09
CA GLU A 94 13.91 13.45 -6.52
C GLU A 94 12.93 14.20 -7.45
N GLY A 95 12.12 15.14 -6.94
CA GLY A 95 11.25 15.98 -7.77
C GLY A 95 9.98 15.30 -8.30
N ILE A 96 9.75 14.02 -7.97
CA ILE A 96 8.53 13.30 -8.34
C ILE A 96 7.47 13.52 -7.24
N GLN A 97 6.28 13.98 -7.66
CA GLN A 97 5.11 14.07 -6.79
C GLN A 97 4.46 12.70 -6.65
N PHE A 98 4.27 12.24 -5.41
CA PHE A 98 3.55 11.00 -5.12
C PHE A 98 2.42 11.27 -4.15
N ILE A 99 1.31 10.55 -4.32
CA ILE A 99 0.26 10.49 -3.31
C ILE A 99 0.50 9.23 -2.49
N ASP A 100 0.98 9.39 -1.27
CA ASP A 100 1.37 8.26 -0.43
C ASP A 100 0.17 7.55 0.20
N ASN A 101 -0.92 8.27 0.45
CA ASN A 101 -2.12 7.76 1.12
C ASN A 101 -3.38 8.22 0.38
N LEU A 102 -4.13 7.26 -0.16
CA LEU A 102 -5.43 7.48 -0.76
C LEU A 102 -6.51 6.87 0.13
N ARG A 103 -7.69 7.45 0.11
CA ARG A 103 -8.92 6.77 0.54
C ARG A 103 -9.55 6.16 -0.70
N LEU A 104 -9.66 4.84 -0.72
CA LEU A 104 -10.34 4.11 -1.79
C LEU A 104 -11.77 3.82 -1.36
N VAL A 105 -12.70 3.95 -2.30
CA VAL A 105 -14.09 3.51 -2.16
C VAL A 105 -14.39 2.52 -3.28
N VAL A 106 -14.79 1.31 -2.90
CA VAL A 106 -15.03 0.18 -3.82
C VAL A 106 -16.44 -0.40 -3.59
N PRO A 107 -16.99 -1.13 -4.57
CA PRO A 107 -18.24 -1.86 -4.38
C PRO A 107 -18.19 -2.82 -3.18
N ALA A 108 -19.31 -2.98 -2.47
CA ALA A 108 -19.34 -3.75 -1.22
C ALA A 108 -19.03 -5.25 -1.41
N GLU A 109 -19.31 -5.78 -2.60
CA GLU A 109 -19.02 -7.15 -3.02
C GLU A 109 -17.52 -7.47 -3.10
N VAL A 110 -16.64 -6.47 -3.20
CA VAL A 110 -15.19 -6.70 -3.21
C VAL A 110 -14.75 -7.18 -1.82
N PRO A 111 -14.15 -8.39 -1.68
CA PRO A 111 -13.86 -9.00 -0.40
C PRO A 111 -12.56 -8.49 0.23
N VAL A 112 -12.34 -7.18 0.21
CA VAL A 112 -11.13 -6.54 0.74
C VAL A 112 -10.95 -6.89 2.21
N LYS A 113 -9.73 -7.28 2.59
CA LYS A 113 -9.36 -7.54 4.00
C LYS A 113 -7.93 -7.10 4.24
N LEU A 114 -7.66 -6.59 5.44
CA LEU A 114 -6.31 -6.26 5.88
C LEU A 114 -5.69 -7.39 6.72
N ILE A 115 -6.49 -7.99 7.60
CA ILE A 115 -6.09 -9.14 8.41
C ILE A 115 -6.79 -10.38 7.87
N LYS A 116 -6.02 -11.45 7.63
CA LYS A 116 -6.54 -12.76 7.23
C LYS A 116 -6.28 -13.77 8.35
N LEU A 117 -7.27 -14.61 8.61
CA LEU A 117 -7.19 -15.66 9.63
C LEU A 117 -6.63 -16.93 9.00
N GLU A 118 -5.60 -17.51 9.62
CA GLU A 118 -5.05 -18.81 9.24
C GLU A 118 -5.98 -19.95 9.70
N SER A 119 -5.82 -21.13 9.08
CA SER A 119 -6.50 -22.37 9.51
C SER A 119 -6.19 -22.73 10.98
N SER A 120 -5.02 -22.35 11.48
CA SER A 120 -4.61 -22.53 12.87
C SER A 120 -5.25 -21.53 13.84
N GLY A 121 -6.07 -20.59 13.35
CA GLY A 121 -6.67 -19.51 14.14
C GLY A 121 -5.74 -18.32 14.42
N LYS A 122 -4.49 -18.37 13.94
CA LYS A 122 -3.56 -17.23 14.04
C LYS A 122 -3.92 -16.15 13.01
N MET A 123 -3.73 -14.90 13.38
CA MET A 123 -3.91 -13.76 12.46
C MET A 123 -2.60 -13.49 11.74
N PHE A 124 -2.67 -13.33 10.42
CA PHE A 124 -1.54 -12.92 9.60
C PHE A 124 -1.95 -11.70 8.78
N TYR A 125 -1.08 -10.70 8.77
CA TYR A 125 -1.33 -9.43 8.14
C TYR A 125 -0.94 -9.50 6.66
N ILE A 126 -1.93 -9.41 5.77
CA ILE A 126 -1.73 -9.45 4.32
C ILE A 126 -2.50 -8.29 3.69
N ARG A 127 -1.80 -7.45 2.92
CA ARG A 127 -2.42 -6.34 2.20
C ARG A 127 -2.81 -6.76 0.80
N ASP A 128 -4.09 -6.64 0.47
CA ASP A 128 -4.52 -6.71 -0.93
C ASP A 128 -3.93 -5.52 -1.72
N ARG A 129 -3.72 -5.72 -3.03
CA ARG A 129 -3.13 -4.72 -3.94
C ARG A 129 -4.17 -4.19 -4.91
N PHE A 130 -4.07 -2.92 -5.24
CA PHE A 130 -4.87 -2.26 -6.26
C PHE A 130 -3.94 -1.54 -7.25
N ASP A 131 -4.11 -1.84 -8.54
CA ASP A 131 -3.48 -1.06 -9.61
C ASP A 131 -4.56 -0.12 -10.18
N ILE A 132 -4.39 1.17 -9.97
CA ILE A 132 -5.30 2.23 -10.41
C ILE A 132 -4.81 2.74 -11.76
N TYR A 133 -5.69 2.79 -12.75
CA TYR A 133 -5.36 3.17 -14.11
C TYR A 133 -5.77 4.61 -14.42
N SER A 134 -4.94 5.30 -15.20
CA SER A 134 -5.25 6.60 -15.79
C SER A 134 -6.24 6.47 -16.95
N SER A 135 -6.74 7.60 -17.47
CA SER A 135 -7.59 7.63 -18.66
C SER A 135 -6.91 7.16 -19.95
N LYS A 136 -5.58 7.03 -19.95
CA LYS A 136 -4.78 6.52 -21.07
C LYS A 136 -4.48 5.02 -20.95
N ASP A 137 -5.09 4.34 -19.97
CA ASP A 137 -4.89 2.92 -19.67
C ASP A 137 -3.49 2.51 -19.18
N ASP A 138 -2.66 3.49 -18.82
CA ASP A 138 -1.43 3.26 -18.05
C ASP A 138 -1.74 3.14 -16.55
N VAL A 139 -0.96 2.33 -15.83
CA VAL A 139 -1.03 2.26 -14.37
C VAL A 139 -0.60 3.61 -13.80
N TRP A 140 -1.55 4.31 -13.19
CA TRP A 140 -1.31 5.58 -12.50
C TRP A 140 -0.66 5.33 -11.13
N HIS A 141 -1.25 4.44 -10.32
CA HIS A 141 -0.73 4.11 -9.00
C HIS A 141 -0.94 2.64 -8.64
N THR A 142 0.06 2.04 -8.00
CA THR A 142 -0.06 0.74 -7.32
C THR A 142 -0.09 0.98 -5.82
N VAL A 143 -1.15 0.54 -5.16
CA VAL A 143 -1.40 0.80 -3.74
C VAL A 143 -1.84 -0.46 -3.01
N PHE A 144 -1.64 -0.47 -1.69
CA PHE A 144 -1.91 -1.61 -0.81
C PHE A 144 -2.85 -1.20 0.31
N VAL A 145 -3.78 -2.08 0.70
CA VAL A 145 -4.69 -1.83 1.83
C VAL A 145 -3.89 -1.50 3.09
N SER A 146 -4.21 -0.39 3.73
CA SER A 146 -3.51 0.09 4.93
C SER A 146 -4.42 0.16 6.15
N SER A 147 -5.74 0.13 5.97
CA SER A 147 -6.73 0.10 7.06
C SER A 147 -7.83 -0.94 6.82
N GLU A 148 -8.47 -1.40 7.89
CA GLU A 148 -9.64 -2.27 7.75
C GLU A 148 -10.77 -1.58 6.99
N PRO A 149 -11.42 -2.26 6.01
CA PRO A 149 -12.57 -1.73 5.29
C PRO A 149 -13.75 -1.41 6.20
N ARG A 150 -14.35 -0.24 5.97
CA ARG A 150 -15.57 0.19 6.64
C ARG A 150 -16.69 0.34 5.64
N ASP A 151 -17.88 -0.11 6.04
CA ASP A 151 -19.10 0.08 5.30
C ASP A 151 -19.50 1.56 5.27
N VAL A 152 -19.80 2.07 4.08
CA VAL A 152 -20.25 3.44 3.86
C VAL A 152 -21.46 3.45 2.92
N TRP A 153 -22.44 4.32 3.22
CA TRP A 153 -23.64 4.46 2.41
C TRP A 153 -23.55 5.70 1.54
N LEU A 154 -23.61 5.53 0.22
CA LEU A 154 -23.65 6.62 -0.75
C LEU A 154 -24.99 6.57 -1.49
N ALA A 155 -25.82 7.60 -1.26
CA ALA A 155 -27.18 7.71 -1.80
C ALA A 155 -28.04 6.43 -1.67
N GLY A 156 -27.95 5.75 -0.51
CA GLY A 156 -28.73 4.55 -0.21
C GLY A 156 -28.14 3.24 -0.75
N ILE A 157 -26.89 3.24 -1.21
CA ILE A 157 -26.18 2.05 -1.68
C ILE A 157 -24.95 1.83 -0.79
N LEU A 158 -24.70 0.57 -0.44
CA LEU A 158 -23.58 0.16 0.39
C LEU A 158 -22.29 0.04 -0.43
N TYR A 159 -21.20 0.60 0.10
CA TYR A 159 -19.85 0.51 -0.43
C TYR A 159 -18.87 0.20 0.71
N LYS A 160 -17.64 -0.17 0.34
CA LYS A 160 -16.53 -0.28 1.29
C LYS A 160 -15.54 0.86 1.09
N SER A 161 -15.05 1.40 2.19
CA SER A 161 -14.04 2.45 2.18
C SER A 161 -12.90 2.15 3.15
N PHE A 162 -11.68 2.40 2.69
CA PHE A 162 -10.45 2.15 3.44
C PHE A 162 -9.31 3.04 2.92
N THR A 163 -8.26 3.15 3.72
CA THR A 163 -7.01 3.79 3.35
C THR A 163 -6.13 2.80 2.59
N VAL A 164 -5.47 3.26 1.53
CA VAL A 164 -4.47 2.52 0.76
C VAL A 164 -3.20 3.35 0.62
N ASN A 165 -2.05 2.67 0.61
CA ASN A 165 -0.74 3.34 0.56
C ASN A 165 0.11 2.85 -0.61
N SER A 166 0.95 3.74 -1.15
CA SER A 166 1.91 3.43 -2.23
C SER A 166 3.05 2.51 -1.76
N SER A 167 3.36 2.53 -0.45
CA SER A 167 4.36 1.67 0.14
C SER A 167 3.88 0.22 0.18
N ARG A 168 4.60 -0.64 -0.54
CA ARG A 168 4.57 -2.07 -0.28
C ARG A 168 5.14 -2.26 1.13
N LEU A 169 4.44 -2.91 2.05
CA LEU A 169 5.13 -3.41 3.24
C LEU A 169 6.23 -4.33 2.76
N SER A 170 7.47 -4.05 3.18
CA SER A 170 8.49 -5.07 3.12
C SER A 170 8.04 -6.18 4.07
N VAL A 171 8.18 -7.42 3.65
CA VAL A 171 7.67 -8.58 4.40
C VAL A 171 8.38 -8.77 5.75
N ARG A 172 9.47 -8.05 5.98
CA ARG A 172 10.10 -7.93 7.30
C ARG A 172 9.21 -7.27 8.36
N GLU A 173 8.16 -6.55 7.97
CA GLU A 173 7.30 -5.80 8.91
C GLU A 173 5.98 -6.51 9.24
N ALA A 174 5.68 -7.66 8.61
CA ALA A 174 4.54 -8.51 8.97
C ALA A 174 4.88 -9.43 10.16
N THR A 175 5.23 -8.78 11.27
CA THR A 175 5.32 -9.19 12.70
C THR A 175 6.09 -10.44 13.14
N GLY A 176 7.12 -10.17 13.96
CA GLY A 176 7.63 -11.03 15.03
C GLY A 176 9.07 -10.67 15.35
N ASN A 177 9.31 -9.87 16.40
CA ASN A 177 10.62 -9.47 16.96
C ASN A 177 11.83 -10.07 16.25
N ILE A 178 12.41 -9.32 15.33
CA ILE A 178 13.84 -9.42 15.10
C ILE A 178 14.39 -8.24 15.89
N GLU A 179 14.87 -8.50 17.12
CA GLU A 179 16.05 -7.78 17.57
C GLU A 179 17.07 -8.01 16.45
N ILE A 180 17.18 -7.03 15.56
CA ILE A 180 18.26 -7.02 14.60
C ILE A 180 19.47 -6.84 15.49
N ASN A 181 20.18 -7.92 15.79
CA ASN A 181 21.47 -7.80 16.42
C ASN A 181 22.35 -7.06 15.41
N ILE A 182 22.58 -5.78 15.67
CA ILE A 182 23.35 -4.87 14.80
C ILE A 182 24.86 -5.11 14.97
N ASP A 183 25.26 -6.06 15.81
CA ASP A 183 26.65 -6.46 15.97
C ASP A 183 27.16 -7.15 14.70
N GLY A 184 27.78 -6.35 13.84
CA GLY A 184 28.38 -6.74 12.56
C GLY A 184 27.97 -5.84 11.38
N LEU A 185 26.79 -5.20 11.43
CA LEU A 185 26.34 -4.31 10.36
C LEU A 185 27.07 -2.96 10.40
N GLU A 186 27.53 -2.51 11.57
CA GLU A 186 28.37 -1.32 11.68
C GLU A 186 29.74 -1.48 11.01
N GLU A 187 30.32 -2.69 11.00
CA GLU A 187 31.59 -2.94 10.30
C GLU A 187 31.40 -3.02 8.79
N GLU A 188 30.28 -3.61 8.33
CA GLU A 188 29.93 -3.66 6.91
C GLU A 188 29.59 -2.27 6.37
N ILE A 189 28.82 -1.46 7.11
CA ILE A 189 28.52 -0.06 6.74
C ILE A 189 29.79 0.80 6.78
N LYS A 190 30.68 0.62 7.77
CA LYS A 190 31.98 1.32 7.80
C LYS A 190 32.85 0.93 6.61
N SER A 191 32.85 -0.32 6.16
CA SER A 191 33.60 -0.77 4.97
C SER A 191 33.04 -0.21 3.65
N ILE A 192 31.71 -0.05 3.55
CA ILE A 192 31.03 0.52 2.37
C ILE A 192 31.22 2.05 2.33
N VAL A 193 31.22 2.72 3.49
CA VAL A 193 31.48 4.16 3.60
C VAL A 193 32.98 4.48 3.39
N SER A 194 33.90 3.59 3.79
CA SER A 194 35.34 3.78 3.52
C SER A 194 35.74 3.44 2.08
N ASN A 195 35.08 2.47 1.43
CA ASN A 195 35.31 2.21 -0.01
C ASN A 195 34.66 3.25 -0.94
N SER A 196 33.61 3.95 -0.49
CA SER A 196 33.02 5.07 -1.25
C SER A 196 33.76 6.40 -1.06
N GLN A 197 34.66 6.52 -0.08
CA GLN A 197 35.56 7.67 0.08
C GLN A 197 36.90 7.52 -0.65
N ILE A 198 37.28 6.33 -1.13
CA ILE A 198 38.52 6.14 -1.91
C ILE A 198 38.35 6.51 -3.40
N SER A 199 37.12 6.67 -3.91
CA SER A 199 36.87 7.21 -5.27
C SER A 199 36.54 8.70 -5.34
N ARG A 200 36.74 9.46 -4.26
CA ARG A 200 36.68 10.94 -4.29
C ARG A 200 37.88 11.57 -3.57
N ASN A 201 39.08 11.15 -3.96
CA ASN A 201 40.25 12.02 -3.89
C ASN A 201 40.74 12.30 -5.31
N SER A 202 40.05 13.24 -5.95
CA SER A 202 40.61 14.05 -7.02
C SER A 202 39.92 15.41 -6.93
N GLN A 203 40.70 16.38 -6.45
CA GLN A 203 40.48 17.83 -6.55
C GLN A 203 39.74 18.53 -5.38
N THR A 204 40.59 18.99 -4.45
CA THR A 204 40.68 20.38 -3.92
C THR A 204 39.52 21.01 -3.13
N SER A 205 39.89 21.50 -1.92
CA SER A 205 39.29 22.62 -1.18
C SER A 205 38.04 22.37 -0.33
N GLN A 206 38.24 21.96 0.93
CA GLN A 206 37.23 22.11 2.01
C GLN A 206 37.84 22.57 3.35
N ASN A 207 38.73 23.56 3.31
CA ASN A 207 39.08 24.35 4.50
C ASN A 207 38.47 25.77 4.47
N THR A 208 37.56 26.06 3.54
CA THR A 208 37.01 27.42 3.35
C THR A 208 35.48 27.48 3.50
N GLU A 209 34.79 26.34 3.62
CA GLU A 209 33.32 26.31 3.79
C GLU A 209 32.88 26.30 5.26
N ASN A 210 33.74 25.87 6.20
CA ASN A 210 33.41 25.87 7.63
C ASN A 210 33.49 27.28 8.26
N GLU A 211 34.36 28.17 7.76
CA GLU A 211 34.45 29.55 8.27
C GLU A 211 33.24 30.40 7.83
N ASN A 212 32.70 30.17 6.63
CA ASN A 212 31.52 30.90 6.12
C ASN A 212 30.20 30.46 6.77
N LEU A 213 30.08 29.21 7.21
CA LEU A 213 28.87 28.72 7.90
C LEU A 213 28.76 29.28 9.33
N GLU A 214 29.88 29.44 10.04
CA GLU A 214 29.88 30.07 11.37
C GLU A 214 29.57 31.57 11.32
N GLU A 215 30.03 32.28 10.28
CA GLU A 215 29.76 33.71 10.09
C GLU A 215 28.28 33.98 9.73
N ILE A 216 27.66 33.08 8.96
CA ILE A 216 26.22 33.14 8.64
C ILE A 216 25.37 32.85 9.89
N ILE A 217 25.77 31.88 10.72
CA ILE A 217 25.04 31.53 11.96
C ILE A 217 25.12 32.68 12.98
N LYS A 218 26.26 33.36 13.12
CA LYS A 218 26.41 34.54 13.99
C LYS A 218 25.56 35.73 13.53
N ASN A 219 25.43 35.96 12.23
CA ASN A 219 24.63 37.06 11.70
C ASN A 219 23.10 36.83 11.81
N ILE A 220 22.66 35.57 11.92
CA ILE A 220 21.22 35.23 12.06
C ILE A 220 20.75 35.29 13.53
N LEU A 221 21.63 35.05 14.51
CA LEU A 221 21.24 34.92 15.92
C LEU A 221 21.36 36.18 16.78
N GLY A 222 21.85 37.31 16.22
CA GLY A 222 21.68 38.64 16.81
C GLY A 222 22.13 38.80 18.28
N LYS A 223 23.18 38.08 18.69
CA LYS A 223 24.00 38.35 19.88
C LYS A 223 25.44 37.94 19.62
#